data_AF-A0A1X0VAZ4-F1
#
_entry.id   AF-A0A1X0VAZ4-F1
#
_cell.length_a   1.000
_cell.length_b   1.000
_cell.length_c   1.000
_cell.angle_alpha   90.00
_cell.angle_beta   90.00
_cell.angle_gamma   90.00
#
_symmetry.space_group_name_H-M   'P 1'
#
loop_
_entity.id
_entity.type
_entity.pdbx_description
1 polymer ?
#
loop_
_entity_poly.entity_id
_entity_poly.type
_entity_poly.pdbx_seq_one_letter_code
_entity_poly.pdbx_strand_id
1 'polypeptide(L)'
;MRDQAHIKYTLSWASLAAMGFILIFVAQMVGLIGHYGITTIVLIGINIIAALGLNLVVGISGQFSLGHAGFMAIGAYATALVMEVVPGIIGFILGMAAGIVVS
;
A
#
# COMPACT_ATOMS: atom_id res chain seq x y z
N MET A 1 -23.15 -6.25 25.62
CA MET A 1 -23.77 -6.69 24.35
C MET A 1 -23.45 -5.79 23.15
N ARG A 2 -22.88 -4.58 23.30
CA ARG A 2 -22.56 -3.66 22.19
C ARG A 2 -21.18 -3.89 21.53
N ASP A 3 -20.22 -4.52 22.22
CA ASP A 3 -18.87 -4.77 21.65
C ASP A 3 -18.83 -5.89 20.60
N GLN A 4 -19.73 -6.88 20.71
CA GLN A 4 -19.78 -8.04 19.83
C GLN A 4 -20.15 -7.69 18.38
N ALA A 5 -20.80 -6.53 18.16
CA ALA A 5 -21.17 -6.07 16.83
C ALA A 5 -19.97 -5.47 16.09
N HIS A 6 -19.18 -4.60 16.74
CA HIS A 6 -18.02 -3.94 16.13
C HIS A 6 -16.92 -4.93 15.69
N ILE A 7 -16.72 -5.99 16.48
CA ILE A 7 -15.76 -7.06 16.19
C ILE A 7 -16.18 -7.83 14.93
N LYS A 8 -17.48 -8.13 14.77
CA LYS A 8 -17.99 -8.84 13.58
C LYS A 8 -17.83 -8.02 12.31
N TYR A 9 -18.12 -6.73 12.34
CA TYR A 9 -17.93 -5.85 11.18
C TYR A 9 -16.45 -5.73 10.81
N THR A 10 -15.57 -5.51 11.80
CA THR A 10 -14.12 -5.47 11.57
C THR A 10 -13.61 -6.76 10.94
N LEU A 11 -14.13 -7.91 11.39
CA LEU A 11 -13.78 -9.22 10.86
C LEU A 11 -14.31 -9.43 9.43
N SER A 12 -15.50 -8.91 9.11
CA SER A 12 -16.06 -8.94 7.75
C SER A 12 -15.28 -8.06 6.77
N TRP A 13 -14.84 -6.87 7.19
CA TRP A 13 -13.98 -6.01 6.36
C TRP A 13 -12.59 -6.63 6.16
N ALA A 14 -12.01 -7.21 7.22
CA ALA A 14 -10.74 -7.91 7.15
C ALA A 14 -10.80 -9.15 6.24
N SER A 15 -11.88 -9.93 6.31
CA SER A 15 -12.03 -11.11 5.44
C SER A 15 -12.22 -10.73 3.97
N LEU A 16 -12.93 -9.63 3.69
CA LEU A 16 -13.06 -9.09 2.33
C LEU A 16 -11.70 -8.66 1.75
N ALA A 17 -10.89 -7.95 2.54
CA ALA A 17 -9.55 -7.52 2.14
C ALA A 17 -8.61 -8.71 1.91
N ALA A 18 -8.64 -9.70 2.81
CA ALA A 18 -7.87 -10.93 2.67
C ALA A 18 -8.28 -11.71 1.41
N MET A 19 -9.58 -11.78 1.11
CA MET A 19 -10.10 -12.42 -0.10
C MET A 19 -9.57 -11.74 -1.37
N GLY A 20 -9.54 -10.41 -1.41
CA GLY A 20 -8.98 -9.65 -2.53
C GLY A 20 -7.49 -9.95 -2.76
N PHE A 21 -6.71 -10.02 -1.68
CA PHE A 21 -5.29 -10.37 -1.76
C PHE A 21 -5.06 -11.81 -2.28
N ILE A 22 -5.83 -12.77 -1.76
CA ILE A 22 -5.75 -14.18 -2.19
C ILE A 22 -6.09 -14.32 -3.68
N LEU A 23 -7.10 -13.58 -4.17
CA LEU A 23 -7.52 -13.64 -5.56
C LEU A 23 -6.42 -13.13 -6.51
N ILE A 24 -5.75 -12.02 -6.15
CA ILE A 24 -4.61 -11.48 -6.92
C ILE A 24 -3.43 -12.46 -6.89
N PHE A 25 -3.15 -13.07 -5.74
CA PHE A 25 -2.07 -14.05 -5.59
C PHE A 25 -2.31 -15.31 -6.44
N VAL A 26 -3.54 -15.84 -6.44
CA VAL A 26 -3.90 -17.00 -7.28
C VAL A 26 -3.84 -16.63 -8.77
N ALA A 27 -4.30 -15.43 -9.16
CA ALA A 27 -4.21 -14.95 -10.53
C ALA A 27 -2.75 -14.81 -11.01
N GLN A 28 -1.83 -14.46 -10.11
CA GLN A 28 -0.39 -14.45 -10.37
C GLN A 28 0.18 -15.86 -10.54
N MET A 29 -0.22 -16.82 -9.69
CA MET A 29 0.22 -18.21 -9.77
C MET A 29 -0.24 -18.92 -11.05
N VAL A 30 -1.43 -18.60 -11.54
CA VAL A 30 -1.99 -19.14 -12.80
C VAL A 30 -1.32 -18.51 -14.03
N GLY A 31 -0.49 -17.47 -13.86
CA GLY A 31 0.20 -16.78 -14.95
C GLY A 31 -0.70 -15.86 -15.78
N LEU A 32 -1.92 -15.57 -15.29
CA LEU A 32 -2.85 -14.62 -15.93
C LEU A 32 -2.32 -13.19 -15.90
N ILE A 33 -1.53 -12.87 -14.88
CA ILE A 33 -0.97 -11.53 -14.64
C ILE A 33 0.55 -11.65 -14.64
N GLY A 34 1.19 -11.12 -15.70
CA GLY A 34 2.65 -11.01 -15.78
C GLY A 34 3.21 -9.95 -14.82
N HIS A 35 4.54 -9.88 -14.70
CA HIS A 35 5.23 -8.98 -13.76
C HIS A 35 4.81 -7.51 -13.92
N TYR A 36 4.60 -7.06 -15.16
CA TYR A 36 4.10 -5.71 -15.47
C TYR A 36 2.69 -5.42 -14.93
N GLY A 37 1.80 -6.43 -14.95
CA GLY A 37 0.43 -6.29 -14.44
C GLY A 37 0.41 -6.10 -12.92
N ILE A 38 1.30 -6.79 -12.20
CA ILE A 38 1.46 -6.66 -10.75
C ILE A 38 1.94 -5.25 -10.40
N THR A 39 2.97 -4.73 -11.08
CA THR A 39 3.47 -3.37 -10.87
C THR A 39 2.38 -2.33 -11.10
N THR A 40 1.55 -2.53 -12.14
CA THR A 40 0.42 -1.65 -12.44
C THR A 40 -0.63 -1.66 -11.33
N ILE A 41 -1.00 -2.85 -10.83
CA ILE A 41 -1.96 -3.00 -9.72
C ILE A 41 -1.44 -2.34 -8.43
N VAL A 42 -0.16 -2.49 -8.13
CA VAL A 42 0.48 -1.84 -6.98
C VAL A 42 0.43 -0.31 -7.11
N LEU A 43 0.76 0.23 -8.29
CA LEU A 43 0.66 1.66 -8.58
C LEU A 43 -0.78 2.19 -8.44
N ILE A 44 -1.78 1.43 -8.90
CA ILE A 44 -3.19 1.78 -8.71
C ILE A 44 -3.53 1.83 -7.22
N GLY A 45 -3.10 0.83 -6.43
CA GLY A 45 -3.32 0.79 -4.98
C GLY A 45 -2.71 1.99 -4.26
N ILE A 46 -1.48 2.36 -4.59
CA ILE A 46 -0.80 3.53 -4.05
C ILE A 46 -1.60 4.82 -4.37
N ASN A 47 -2.04 4.99 -5.61
CA ASN A 47 -2.82 6.16 -6.02
C ASN A 47 -4.19 6.24 -5.33
N ILE A 48 -4.85 5.10 -5.09
CA ILE A 48 -6.12 5.06 -4.33
C ILE A 48 -5.88 5.51 -2.88
N ILE A 49 -4.81 5.02 -2.23
CA ILE A 49 -4.47 5.43 -0.86
C ILE A 49 -4.19 6.93 -0.81
N ALA A 50 -3.43 7.47 -1.77
CA ALA A 50 -3.14 8.90 -1.88
C ALA A 50 -4.41 9.74 -2.10
N ALA A 51 -5.30 9.31 -3.00
CA ALA A 51 -6.56 10.00 -3.29
C ALA A 51 -7.51 10.00 -2.08
N LEU A 52 -7.63 8.86 -1.38
CA LEU A 52 -8.44 8.77 -0.16
C LEU A 52 -7.85 9.61 0.98
N GLY A 53 -6.51 9.60 1.16
CA GLY A 53 -5.83 10.45 2.13
C GLY A 53 -6.06 11.93 1.87
N LEU A 54 -5.99 12.35 0.61
CA LEU A 54 -6.29 13.72 0.21
C LEU A 54 -7.76 14.10 0.46
N ASN A 55 -8.69 13.19 0.12
CA ASN A 55 -10.12 13.41 0.35
C ASN A 55 -10.46 13.56 1.84
N LEU A 56 -9.76 12.86 2.73
CA LEU A 56 -9.95 12.99 4.18
C LEU A 56 -9.35 14.30 4.73
N VAL A 57 -8.14 14.67 4.29
CA VAL A 57 -7.43 15.86 4.79
C VAL A 57 -8.08 17.16 4.29
N VAL A 58 -8.34 17.24 2.98
CA VAL A 58 -8.94 18.44 2.35
C VAL A 58 -10.45 18.46 2.53
N GLY A 59 -11.12 17.31 2.45
CA GLY A 59 -12.58 17.24 2.51
C GLY A 59 -13.19 17.39 3.90
N ILE A 60 -12.54 16.86 4.96
CA ILE A 60 -13.09 16.90 6.33
C ILE A 60 -12.45 18.01 7.18
N SER A 61 -11.15 18.25 7.03
CA SER A 61 -10.40 19.16 7.93
C SER A 61 -10.08 20.52 7.31
N GLY A 62 -10.26 20.69 5.99
CA GLY A 62 -10.02 21.95 5.28
C GLY A 62 -8.57 22.44 5.25
N GLN A 63 -7.62 21.67 5.80
CA GLN A 63 -6.19 22.01 5.81
C GLN A 63 -5.47 21.24 4.71
N PHE A 64 -4.81 21.96 3.80
CA PHE A 64 -4.03 21.36 2.71
C PHE A 64 -2.66 20.90 3.26
N SER A 65 -2.57 19.71 3.85
CA SER A 65 -1.29 19.11 4.26
C SER A 65 -1.05 17.79 3.54
N LEU A 66 -0.50 17.91 2.33
CA LEU A 66 -0.13 16.81 1.44
C LEU A 66 1.30 16.29 1.64
N GLY A 67 2.13 17.02 2.39
CA GLY A 67 3.56 16.76 2.47
C GLY A 67 3.89 15.40 3.08
N HIS A 68 3.25 15.03 4.19
CA HIS A 68 3.59 13.81 4.92
C HIS A 68 3.26 12.52 4.13
N ALA A 69 2.13 12.52 3.41
CA ALA A 69 1.75 11.42 2.53
C ALA A 69 2.65 11.36 1.28
N GLY A 70 3.07 12.52 0.76
CA GLY A 70 4.04 12.62 -0.33
C GLY A 70 5.41 12.04 0.06
N PHE A 71 5.96 12.45 1.21
CA PHE A 71 7.24 11.93 1.72
C PHE A 71 7.18 10.43 2.03
N MET A 72 6.06 9.94 2.57
CA MET A 72 5.84 8.51 2.80
C MET A 72 5.80 7.71 1.49
N ALA A 73 5.09 8.21 0.46
CA ALA A 73 5.01 7.54 -0.83
C ALA A 73 6.37 7.50 -1.55
N ILE A 74 7.13 8.60 -1.49
CA ILE A 74 8.47 8.68 -2.07
C ILE A 74 9.43 7.71 -1.36
N GLY A 75 9.44 7.67 -0.02
CA GLY A 75 10.29 6.75 0.75
C GLY A 75 9.96 5.27 0.51
N ALA A 76 8.67 4.93 0.40
CA ALA A 76 8.23 3.57 0.08
C ALA A 76 8.60 3.14 -1.35
N TYR A 77 8.48 4.06 -2.32
CA TYR A 77 8.85 3.79 -3.70
C TYR A 77 10.38 3.62 -3.87
N ALA A 78 11.18 4.45 -3.19
CA ALA A 78 12.63 4.29 -3.15
C ALA A 78 13.03 2.93 -2.54
N THR A 79 12.36 2.52 -1.46
CA THR A 79 12.57 1.19 -0.84
C THR A 79 12.23 0.06 -1.81
N ALA A 80 11.12 0.16 -2.55
CA ALA A 80 10.69 -0.84 -3.52
C ALA A 80 11.68 -0.99 -4.69
N LEU A 81 12.21 0.13 -5.22
CA LEU A 81 13.24 0.12 -6.27
C LEU A 81 14.52 -0.57 -5.82
N VAL A 82 14.98 -0.32 -4.59
CA VAL A 82 16.18 -0.98 -4.04
C VAL A 82 15.94 -2.48 -3.85
N MET A 83 14.75 -2.87 -3.42
CA MET A 83 14.37 -4.29 -3.29
C MET A 83 14.23 -5.02 -4.64
N GLU A 84 13.95 -4.29 -5.72
CA GLU A 84 13.93 -4.86 -7.07
C GLU A 84 15.34 -5.28 -7.54
N VAL A 85 16.37 -4.50 -7.17
CA VAL A 85 17.77 -4.77 -7.52
C VAL A 85 18.42 -5.76 -6.55
N VAL A 86 18.10 -5.66 -5.25
CA VAL A 86 18.64 -6.52 -4.19
C VAL A 86 17.48 -7.17 -3.43
N PRO A 87 17.05 -8.39 -3.78
CA PRO A 87 16.00 -9.08 -3.06
C PRO A 87 16.47 -9.56 -1.68
N GLY A 88 15.63 -9.40 -0.66
CA GLY A 88 15.85 -9.95 0.69
C GLY A 88 15.93 -8.89 1.79
N ILE A 89 16.20 -9.34 3.02
CA ILE A 89 16.21 -8.47 4.21
C ILE A 89 17.25 -7.34 4.10
N ILE A 90 18.35 -7.60 3.41
CA ILE A 90 19.42 -6.64 3.16
C ILE A 90 18.92 -5.52 2.24
N GLY A 91 18.21 -5.87 1.16
CA GLY A 91 17.60 -4.89 0.26
C GLY A 91 16.49 -4.08 0.93
N PHE A 92 15.74 -4.68 1.86
CA PHE A 92 14.75 -3.94 2.65
C PHE A 92 15.41 -2.90 3.57
N ILE A 93 16.49 -3.26 4.28
CA ILE A 93 17.20 -2.33 5.17
C ILE A 93 17.89 -1.22 4.37
N LEU A 94 18.57 -1.57 3.27
CA LEU A 94 19.15 -0.59 2.36
C LEU A 94 18.10 0.30 1.71
N GLY A 95 16.95 -0.29 1.35
CA GLY A 95 15.80 0.42 0.81
C GLY A 95 15.22 1.42 1.81
N MET A 96 15.05 1.03 3.08
CA MET A 96 14.63 1.95 4.14
C MET A 96 15.65 3.08 4.36
N ALA A 97 16.94 2.77 4.38
CA ALA A 97 17.99 3.78 4.53
C ALA A 97 18.00 4.77 3.35
N ALA A 98 17.84 4.27 2.12
CA ALA A 98 17.68 5.10 0.93
C ALA A 98 16.38 5.93 1.00
N GLY A 99 15.29 5.34 1.48
CA GLY A 99 14.02 6.02 1.72
C GLY A 99 14.18 7.20 2.66
N ILE A 100 14.85 7.02 3.80
CA ILE A 100 15.12 8.06 4.81
C ILE A 100 15.97 9.21 4.24
N VAL A 101 16.90 8.93 3.33
CA VAL A 101 17.73 9.99 2.71
C VAL A 101 16.95 10.79 1.67
N VAL A 102 15.97 10.17 1.01
CA VAL A 102 15.21 10.78 -0.09
C VAL A 102 13.97 11.53 0.40
N SER A 103 13.35 11.10 1.51
CA SER A 103 12.13 11.69 2.10
C SER A 103 12.43 12.67 3.22
#